data_AF-A0A1H4B6A9-F1
#
_entry.id   AF-A0A1H4B6A9-F1
#
_cell.length_a   1.000
_cell.length_b   1.000
_cell.length_c   1.000
_cell.angle_alpha   90.00
_cell.angle_beta   90.00
_cell.angle_gamma   90.00
#
_symmetry.space_group_name_H-M   'P 1'
#
loop_
_entity.id
_entity.type
_entity.pdbx_description
1 polymer ?
#
loop_
_entity_poly.entity_id
_entity_poly.type
_entity_poly.pdbx_seq_one_letter_code
_entity_poly.pdbx_strand_id
1 'polypeptide(L)'
;MLDISKTAVLLQCSLRTLQTLRENGNGPDYFKLGVRMSCADSPRQDGQTVLYRKQDVVDWFKENKLDLRYPDLYHQASALKRFDAGQWMLDDIAYWVDPEGCIGGPVEESSLAELAERIESWDVDWLPPVEAALRKWSDPVQHKELSTRLISEFDSLSARAADIARAYQSGG
;
A
#
# COMPACT_ATOMS: atom_id res chain seq x y z
N MET A 1 1.93 -9.25 -17.15
CA MET A 1 1.21 -7.96 -17.09
C MET A 1 0.93 -7.68 -15.63
N LEU A 2 0.96 -6.42 -15.21
CA LEU A 2 0.74 -5.99 -13.84
C LEU A 2 -0.62 -5.30 -13.76
N ASP A 3 -1.42 -5.58 -12.74
CA ASP A 3 -2.58 -4.75 -12.45
C ASP A 3 -2.14 -3.40 -11.83
N ILE A 4 -3.13 -2.58 -11.50
CA ILE A 4 -2.92 -1.27 -10.89
C ILE A 4 -2.26 -1.35 -9.50
N SER A 5 -2.54 -2.39 -8.71
CA SER A 5 -1.97 -2.58 -7.37
C SER A 5 -0.49 -2.92 -7.45
N LYS A 6 -0.11 -3.89 -8.29
CA LYS A 6 1.29 -4.27 -8.51
C LYS A 6 2.10 -3.13 -9.13
N THR A 7 1.47 -2.35 -10.01
CA THR A 7 2.10 -1.18 -10.61
C THR A 7 2.33 -0.06 -9.60
N ALA A 8 1.35 0.20 -8.72
CA ALA A 8 1.47 1.17 -7.65
C ALA A 8 2.61 0.81 -6.68
N VAL A 9 2.75 -0.49 -6.35
CA VAL A 9 3.88 -1.02 -5.58
C VAL A 9 5.21 -0.77 -6.28
N LEU A 10 5.35 -1.13 -7.56
CA LEU A 10 6.59 -0.91 -8.30
C LEU A 10 6.98 0.57 -8.40
N LEU A 11 5.98 1.45 -8.52
CA LEU A 11 6.18 2.90 -8.58
C LEU A 11 6.23 3.57 -7.21
N GLN A 12 6.10 2.81 -6.12
CA GLN A 12 6.10 3.29 -4.73
C GLN A 12 5.14 4.46 -4.50
N CYS A 13 3.91 4.33 -5.00
CA CYS A 13 2.89 5.36 -4.87
C CYS A 13 1.55 4.76 -4.48
N SER A 14 0.65 5.59 -3.96
CA SER A 14 -0.72 5.14 -3.67
C SER A 14 -1.47 4.84 -4.98
N LEU A 15 -2.48 3.96 -4.92
CA LEU A 15 -3.40 3.72 -6.03
C LEU A 15 -3.98 5.03 -6.59
N ARG A 16 -4.35 5.96 -5.70
CA ARG A 16 -4.87 7.28 -6.06
C ARG A 16 -3.84 8.12 -6.81
N THR A 17 -2.58 8.08 -6.38
CA THR A 17 -1.48 8.77 -7.06
C THR A 17 -1.30 8.21 -8.46
N LEU A 18 -1.28 6.89 -8.63
CA LEU A 18 -1.15 6.25 -9.94
C LEU A 18 -2.34 6.57 -10.87
N GLN A 19 -3.57 6.57 -10.33
CA GLN A 19 -4.77 7.01 -11.05
C GLN A 19 -4.63 8.46 -11.51
N THR A 20 -4.17 9.35 -10.62
CA THR A 20 -3.96 10.77 -10.91
C THR A 20 -2.89 10.97 -11.99
N LEU A 21 -1.78 10.23 -11.93
CA LEU A 21 -0.73 10.28 -12.96
C LEU A 21 -1.27 9.88 -14.33
N ARG A 22 -2.08 8.81 -14.37
CA ARG A 22 -2.75 8.35 -15.58
C ARG A 22 -3.71 9.39 -16.14
N GLU A 23 -4.58 9.95 -15.30
CA GLU A 23 -5.57 10.97 -15.69
C GLU A 23 -4.94 12.27 -16.17
N ASN A 24 -3.77 12.62 -15.64
CA ASN A 24 -3.03 13.81 -16.04
C ASN A 24 -2.08 13.58 -17.21
N GLY A 25 -2.07 12.38 -17.79
CA GLY A 25 -1.19 12.04 -18.91
C GLY A 25 0.30 11.89 -18.56
N ASN A 26 0.62 11.82 -17.27
CA ASN A 26 1.97 11.78 -16.73
C ASN A 26 2.29 10.41 -16.09
N GLY A 27 1.69 9.33 -16.58
CA GLY A 27 1.92 7.97 -16.06
C GLY A 27 2.52 7.04 -17.13
N PRO A 28 2.94 5.82 -16.75
CA PRO A 28 3.36 4.82 -17.72
C PRO A 28 2.21 4.41 -18.63
N ASP A 29 2.54 4.01 -19.85
CA ASP A 29 1.58 3.41 -20.77
C ASP A 29 0.86 2.22 -20.13
N TYR A 30 -0.41 2.07 -20.49
CA TYR A 30 -1.26 1.03 -19.95
C TYR A 30 -2.08 0.36 -21.04
N PHE A 31 -2.70 -0.74 -20.69
CA PHE A 31 -3.53 -1.54 -21.55
C PHE A 31 -4.95 -1.55 -20.98
N LYS A 32 -5.91 -1.18 -21.83
CA LYS A 32 -7.34 -1.23 -21.53
C LYS A 32 -8.00 -2.10 -22.58
N LEU A 33 -8.67 -3.17 -22.14
CA LEU A 33 -9.29 -4.16 -23.04
C LEU A 33 -8.32 -4.72 -24.10
N GLY A 34 -7.04 -4.89 -23.74
CA GLY A 34 -5.99 -5.38 -24.65
C GLY A 34 -5.42 -4.34 -25.62
N VAL A 35 -5.95 -3.10 -25.64
CA VAL A 35 -5.43 -2.00 -26.46
C VAL A 35 -4.43 -1.20 -25.64
N ARG A 36 -3.23 -0.98 -26.20
CA ARG A 36 -2.23 -0.07 -25.61
C ARG A 36 -2.75 1.36 -25.70
N MET A 37 -2.81 2.03 -24.57
CA MET A 37 -3.22 3.42 -24.42
C MET A 37 -2.00 4.23 -24.00
N SER A 38 -1.77 5.34 -24.69
CA SER A 38 -0.92 6.41 -24.17
C SER A 38 -1.62 7.07 -23.00
N CYS A 39 -0.89 7.38 -21.92
CA CYS A 39 -1.44 8.18 -20.84
C CYS A 39 -1.91 9.56 -21.32
N ALA A 40 -1.26 10.16 -22.31
CA ALA A 40 -1.63 11.46 -22.86
C ALA A 40 -3.04 11.50 -23.48
N ASP A 41 -3.56 10.34 -23.90
CA ASP A 41 -4.83 10.22 -24.62
C ASP A 41 -5.94 9.57 -23.76
N SER A 42 -5.74 9.47 -22.44
CA SER A 42 -6.69 8.76 -21.56
C SER A 42 -7.99 9.53 -21.34
N PRO A 43 -9.17 9.02 -21.75
CA PRO A 43 -10.42 9.58 -21.29
C PRO A 43 -10.59 9.27 -19.80
N ARG A 44 -10.97 10.29 -19.02
CA ARG A 44 -11.44 10.16 -17.62
C ARG A 44 -12.61 9.18 -17.56
N GLN A 45 -12.34 7.89 -17.39
CA GLN A 45 -13.39 6.90 -17.23
C GLN A 45 -13.03 5.91 -16.12
N ASP A 46 -13.95 5.84 -15.16
CA ASP A 46 -13.91 4.98 -14.00
C ASP A 46 -14.44 3.58 -14.30
N GLY A 47 -13.86 2.57 -13.65
CA GLY A 47 -14.47 1.25 -13.46
C GLY A 47 -13.99 0.11 -14.35
N GLN A 48 -13.01 0.31 -15.24
CA GLN A 48 -12.48 -0.79 -16.08
C GLN A 48 -11.08 -1.22 -15.67
N THR A 49 -10.83 -2.54 -15.68
CA THR A 49 -9.52 -3.15 -15.33
C THR A 49 -8.43 -2.62 -16.25
N VAL A 50 -7.41 -2.01 -15.64
CA VAL A 50 -6.23 -1.48 -16.33
C VAL A 50 -5.04 -2.36 -16.00
N LEU A 51 -4.29 -2.72 -17.04
CA LEU A 51 -3.08 -3.52 -16.92
C LEU A 51 -1.88 -2.74 -17.44
N TYR A 52 -0.71 -2.98 -16.88
CA TYR A 52 0.54 -2.35 -17.25
C TYR A 52 1.53 -3.44 -17.67
N ARG A 53 2.39 -3.12 -18.63
CA ARG A 53 3.52 -3.98 -18.94
C ARG A 53 4.67 -3.62 -18.00
N LYS A 54 5.22 -4.61 -17.29
CA LYS A 54 6.34 -4.43 -16.35
C LYS A 54 7.48 -3.60 -16.96
N GLN A 55 7.85 -3.90 -18.20
CA GLN A 55 8.91 -3.18 -18.90
C GLN A 55 8.57 -1.69 -19.13
N ASP A 56 7.35 -1.39 -19.60
CA ASP A 56 6.91 0.00 -19.86
C ASP A 56 6.89 0.83 -18.55
N VAL A 57 6.50 0.21 -17.42
CA VAL A 57 6.54 0.84 -16.09
C VAL A 57 7.98 1.12 -15.66
N VAL A 58 8.89 0.15 -15.84
CA VAL A 58 10.31 0.28 -15.49
C VAL A 58 10.99 1.34 -16.36
N ASP A 59 10.67 1.40 -17.64
CA ASP A 59 11.25 2.37 -18.57
C ASP A 59 10.74 3.77 -18.26
N TRP A 60 9.43 3.95 -18.05
CA TRP A 60 8.86 5.21 -17.60
C TRP A 60 9.51 5.70 -16.29
N PHE A 61 9.70 4.80 -15.32
CA PHE A 61 10.35 5.14 -14.04
C PHE A 61 11.78 5.65 -14.23
N LYS A 62 12.59 4.97 -15.08
CA LYS A 62 13.96 5.38 -15.40
C LYS A 62 14.00 6.73 -16.11
N GLU A 63 13.09 6.95 -17.06
CA GLU A 63 12.99 8.18 -17.84
C GLU A 63 12.63 9.39 -16.96
N ASN A 64 11.74 9.20 -16.00
CA ASN A 64 11.25 10.27 -15.13
C ASN A 64 12.16 10.56 -13.93
N LYS A 65 13.28 9.83 -13.79
CA LYS A 65 14.28 10.01 -12.72
C LYS A 65 13.64 10.25 -11.35
N LEU A 66 12.56 9.54 -11.05
CA LEU A 66 12.00 9.53 -9.71
C LEU A 66 13.12 9.00 -8.82
N ASP A 67 13.69 9.91 -8.03
CA ASP A 67 14.87 9.65 -7.22
C ASP A 67 14.56 8.38 -6.42
N LEU A 68 15.39 7.35 -6.58
CA LEU A 68 15.32 6.09 -5.82
C LEU A 68 15.72 6.34 -4.35
N ARG A 69 15.25 7.44 -3.75
CA ARG A 69 15.22 7.64 -2.31
C ARG A 69 14.06 6.83 -1.77
N TYR A 70 14.33 5.53 -1.77
CA TYR A 70 13.61 4.42 -1.18
C TYR A 70 12.99 4.65 0.21
N PRO A 71 13.33 5.69 1.00
CA PRO A 71 12.56 5.96 2.22
C PRO A 71 11.56 7.12 2.11
N ASP A 72 11.86 8.23 1.43
CA ASP A 72 11.34 9.50 1.94
C ASP A 72 9.88 9.83 1.63
N LEU A 73 9.23 9.31 0.57
CA LEU A 73 7.81 9.69 0.31
C LEU A 73 6.81 8.80 1.06
N TYR A 74 7.06 7.50 1.16
CA TYR A 74 6.27 6.59 2.00
C TYR A 74 6.67 6.70 3.48
N HIS A 75 7.97 6.89 3.80
CA HIS A 75 8.37 7.23 5.15
C HIS A 75 8.04 8.67 5.54
N GLN A 76 7.89 9.66 4.65
CA GLN A 76 7.32 10.94 5.09
C GLN A 76 5.81 10.82 5.30
N ALA A 77 5.08 10.03 4.52
CA ALA A 77 3.69 9.74 4.83
C ALA A 77 3.56 8.98 6.17
N SER A 78 4.44 8.01 6.48
CA SER A 78 4.41 7.27 7.74
C SER A 78 5.08 7.99 8.92
N ALA A 79 6.06 8.87 8.67
CA ALA A 79 6.75 9.67 9.69
C ALA A 79 6.04 10.99 10.02
N LEU A 80 5.31 11.60 9.08
CA LEU A 80 4.34 12.67 9.38
C LEU A 80 3.08 12.11 10.06
N LYS A 81 2.72 10.83 9.81
CA LYS A 81 1.64 10.12 10.53
C LYS A 81 2.01 9.65 11.94
N ARG A 82 3.25 9.86 12.42
CA ARG A 82 3.64 9.60 13.82
C ARG A 82 2.86 10.42 14.86
N PHE A 83 2.07 11.40 14.43
CA PHE A 83 1.23 12.19 15.32
C PHE A 83 -0.14 11.56 15.64
N ASP A 84 -0.58 10.49 14.95
CA ASP A 84 -1.83 9.77 15.27
C ASP A 84 -1.58 8.27 15.46
N ALA A 85 -1.25 7.88 16.69
CA ALA A 85 -0.98 6.50 17.14
C ALA A 85 -2.18 5.52 17.04
N GLY A 86 -3.13 5.75 16.14
CA GLY A 86 -4.26 4.84 15.87
C GLY A 86 -4.74 4.86 14.43
N GLN A 87 -4.50 5.96 13.71
CA GLN A 87 -4.92 6.10 12.31
C GLN A 87 -4.22 5.07 11.41
N TRP A 88 -2.97 4.71 11.71
CA TRP A 88 -2.24 3.70 10.94
C TRP A 88 -2.94 2.33 10.94
N MET A 89 -3.69 1.98 11.99
CA MET A 89 -4.42 0.72 12.07
C MET A 89 -5.60 0.66 11.10
N LEU A 90 -6.09 1.83 10.67
CA LEU A 90 -7.26 2.03 9.81
C LEU A 90 -6.89 2.41 8.38
N ASP A 91 -5.66 2.87 8.16
CA ASP A 91 -5.20 3.27 6.84
C ASP A 91 -4.82 2.06 6.01
N ASP A 92 -5.25 2.07 4.74
CA ASP A 92 -4.89 1.02 3.79
C ASP A 92 -3.38 0.95 3.59
N ILE A 93 -2.82 -0.25 3.80
CA ILE A 93 -1.46 -0.58 3.40
C ILE A 93 -1.47 -1.79 2.46
N ALA A 94 -0.42 -1.90 1.64
CA ALA A 94 -0.29 -2.98 0.68
C ALA A 94 0.22 -4.26 1.35
N TYR A 95 -0.48 -5.37 1.11
CA TYR A 95 -0.10 -6.72 1.55
C TYR A 95 0.06 -7.66 0.35
N TRP A 96 1.07 -8.52 0.42
CA TRP A 96 1.19 -9.65 -0.50
C TRP A 96 0.13 -10.70 -0.19
N VAL A 97 -0.55 -11.18 -1.24
CA VAL A 97 -1.54 -12.26 -1.18
C VAL A 97 -1.05 -13.42 -2.02
N ASP A 98 -0.87 -14.58 -1.40
CA ASP A 98 -0.42 -15.79 -2.10
C ASP A 98 -1.52 -16.36 -3.01
N PRO A 99 -1.18 -17.31 -3.92
CA PRO A 99 -2.17 -17.94 -4.79
C PRO A 99 -3.32 -18.65 -4.05
N GLU A 100 -3.12 -19.02 -2.79
CA GLU A 100 -4.11 -19.63 -1.91
C GLU A 100 -5.04 -18.59 -1.23
N GLY A 101 -4.78 -17.29 -1.43
CA GLY A 101 -5.54 -16.19 -0.86
C GLY A 101 -5.15 -15.82 0.57
N CYS A 102 -3.96 -16.21 1.04
CA CYS A 102 -3.43 -15.88 2.35
C CYS A 102 -2.48 -14.68 2.28
N ILE A 103 -2.46 -13.87 3.35
CA ILE A 103 -1.54 -12.75 3.53
C ILE A 103 -0.13 -13.28 3.82
N GLY A 104 0.87 -12.90 3.03
CA GLY A 104 2.29 -13.22 3.32
C GLY A 104 3.12 -12.05 3.78
N GLY A 105 2.47 -10.96 4.18
CA GLY A 105 3.12 -9.83 4.82
C GLY A 105 2.94 -8.50 4.10
N PRO A 106 3.26 -7.39 4.79
CA PRO A 106 3.23 -6.07 4.20
C PRO A 106 4.30 -5.94 3.10
N VAL A 107 3.91 -5.34 1.98
CA VAL A 107 4.80 -5.14 0.82
C VAL A 107 5.97 -4.23 1.17
N GLU A 108 5.74 -3.21 2.01
CA GLU A 108 6.75 -2.21 2.40
C GLU A 108 7.89 -2.80 3.25
N GLU A 109 7.64 -3.89 3.95
CA GLU A 109 8.66 -4.56 4.79
C GLU A 109 9.38 -5.68 4.03
N SER A 110 8.98 -5.93 2.77
CA SER A 110 9.58 -6.97 1.94
C SER A 110 10.97 -6.59 1.45
N SER A 111 11.88 -7.56 1.46
CA SER A 111 13.19 -7.44 0.84
C SER A 111 13.08 -7.33 -0.69
N LEU A 112 14.13 -6.82 -1.34
CA LEU A 112 14.20 -6.79 -2.81
C LEU A 112 14.09 -8.19 -3.44
N ALA A 113 14.59 -9.22 -2.75
CA ALA A 113 14.50 -10.60 -3.20
C ALA A 113 13.05 -11.09 -3.20
N GLU A 114 12.33 -10.85 -2.09
CA GLU A 114 10.90 -11.19 -1.99
C GLU A 114 10.06 -10.42 -2.99
N LEU A 115 10.36 -9.13 -3.22
CA LEU A 115 9.65 -8.35 -4.22
C LEU A 115 9.86 -8.92 -5.64
N ALA A 116 11.08 -9.32 -5.98
CA ALA A 116 11.37 -9.92 -7.29
C ALA A 116 10.66 -11.27 -7.48
N GLU A 117 10.56 -12.07 -6.43
CA GLU A 117 9.89 -13.37 -6.43
C GLU A 117 8.35 -13.24 -6.48
N ARG A 118 7.78 -12.42 -5.59
CA ARG A 118 6.33 -12.33 -5.37
C ARG A 118 5.61 -11.53 -6.44
N ILE A 119 6.23 -10.50 -7.04
CA ILE A 119 5.56 -9.63 -8.03
C ILE A 119 4.99 -10.41 -9.23
N GLU A 120 5.52 -11.58 -9.54
CA GLU A 120 5.10 -12.38 -10.70
C GLU A 120 3.95 -13.35 -10.38
N SER A 121 3.86 -13.83 -9.15
CA SER A 121 3.01 -14.96 -8.76
C SER A 121 2.01 -14.65 -7.65
N TRP A 122 2.25 -13.60 -6.88
CA TRP A 122 1.39 -13.17 -5.78
C TRP A 122 0.63 -11.91 -6.17
N ASP A 123 -0.56 -11.75 -5.61
CA ASP A 123 -1.38 -10.55 -5.74
C ASP A 123 -1.08 -9.54 -4.63
N VAL A 124 -1.63 -8.33 -4.78
CA VAL A 124 -1.49 -7.25 -3.81
C VAL A 124 -2.86 -6.73 -3.45
N ASP A 125 -3.22 -6.89 -2.18
CA ASP A 125 -4.41 -6.27 -1.60
C ASP A 125 -4.03 -5.05 -0.77
N TRP A 126 -4.83 -4.00 -0.89
CA TRP A 126 -4.74 -2.80 -0.07
C TRP A 126 -5.82 -2.87 0.99
N LEU A 127 -5.43 -2.97 2.26
CA LEU A 127 -6.38 -3.07 3.35
C LEU A 127 -5.80 -2.53 4.65
N PRO A 128 -6.66 -2.18 5.63
CA PRO A 128 -6.20 -1.75 6.94
C PRO A 128 -5.49 -2.89 7.68
N PRO A 129 -4.45 -2.59 8.48
CA PRO A 129 -3.80 -3.57 9.35
C PRO A 129 -4.73 -4.40 10.22
N VAL A 130 -5.80 -3.80 10.75
CA VAL A 130 -6.80 -4.52 11.54
C VAL A 130 -7.56 -5.57 10.73
N GLU A 131 -7.86 -5.28 9.47
CA GLU A 131 -8.51 -6.24 8.58
C GLU A 131 -7.53 -7.35 8.18
N ALA A 132 -6.27 -7.00 7.93
CA ALA A 132 -5.25 -7.96 7.53
C ALA A 132 -5.01 -9.01 8.62
N ALA A 133 -4.97 -8.58 9.88
CA ALA A 133 -4.82 -9.46 11.03
C ALA A 133 -5.96 -10.48 11.19
N LEU A 134 -7.14 -10.23 10.61
CA LEU A 134 -8.29 -11.14 10.64
C LEU A 134 -8.32 -12.14 9.47
N ARG A 135 -7.49 -11.94 8.44
CA ARG A 135 -7.38 -12.87 7.30
C ARG A 135 -6.48 -14.05 7.63
N LYS A 136 -6.42 -15.04 6.73
CA LYS A 136 -5.45 -16.14 6.82
C LYS A 136 -4.08 -15.65 6.41
N TRP A 137 -3.04 -16.14 7.08
CA TRP A 137 -1.65 -15.79 6.81
C TRP A 137 -0.85 -17.02 6.38
N SER A 138 0.02 -16.83 5.40
CA SER A 138 0.97 -17.85 4.97
C SER A 138 2.20 -17.91 5.87
N ASP A 139 2.53 -16.80 6.53
CA ASP A 139 3.58 -16.71 7.54
C ASP A 139 3.00 -16.42 8.94
N PRO A 140 2.94 -17.43 9.83
CA PRO A 140 2.47 -17.26 11.21
C PRO A 140 3.32 -16.30 12.05
N VAL A 141 4.60 -16.12 11.72
CA VAL A 141 5.51 -15.24 12.46
C VAL A 141 5.14 -13.78 12.18
N GLN A 142 5.04 -13.41 10.91
CA GLN A 142 4.62 -12.07 10.52
C GLN A 142 3.19 -11.75 11.00
N HIS A 143 2.29 -12.74 10.99
CA HIS A 143 0.94 -12.58 11.56
C HIS A 143 0.99 -12.23 13.05
N LYS A 144 1.82 -12.94 13.81
CA LYS A 144 2.01 -12.70 15.24
C LYS A 144 2.63 -11.33 15.51
N GLU A 145 3.60 -10.91 14.71
CA GLU A 145 4.25 -9.59 14.82
C GLU A 145 3.24 -8.47 14.60
N LEU A 146 2.45 -8.55 13.52
CA LEU A 146 1.38 -7.59 13.25
C LEU A 146 0.36 -7.56 14.40
N SER A 147 -0.12 -8.72 14.82
CA SER A 147 -1.12 -8.84 15.89
C SER A 147 -0.62 -8.24 17.20
N THR A 148 0.65 -8.50 17.55
CA THR A 148 1.28 -7.96 18.76
C THR A 148 1.36 -6.43 18.69
N ARG A 149 1.75 -5.89 17.54
CA ARG A 149 1.81 -4.44 17.31
C ARG A 149 0.43 -3.79 17.42
N LEU A 150 -0.60 -4.40 16.85
CA LEU A 150 -1.98 -3.92 16.95
C LEU A 150 -2.50 -3.91 18.39
N ILE A 151 -2.27 -4.99 19.14
CA ILE A 151 -2.67 -5.07 20.56
C ILE A 151 -1.96 -3.98 21.36
N SER A 152 -0.65 -3.83 21.17
CA SER A 152 0.14 -2.81 21.87
C SER A 152 -0.39 -1.40 21.63
N GLU A 153 -0.81 -1.08 20.40
CA GLU A 153 -1.36 0.24 20.10
C GLU A 153 -2.78 0.43 20.60
N PHE A 154 -3.59 -0.63 20.57
CA PHE A 154 -4.92 -0.59 21.16
C PHE A 154 -4.86 -0.33 22.68
N ASP A 155 -3.92 -0.98 23.39
CA ASP A 155 -3.70 -0.77 24.82
C ASP A 155 -3.23 0.67 25.11
N SER A 156 -2.32 1.19 24.28
CA SER A 156 -1.84 2.58 24.34
C SER A 156 -2.98 3.59 24.19
N LEU A 157 -3.84 3.40 23.18
CA LEU A 157 -5.00 4.27 22.94
C LEU A 157 -6.02 4.19 24.08
N SER A 158 -6.26 2.98 24.60
CA SER A 158 -7.19 2.75 25.72
C SER A 158 -6.72 3.44 26.99
N ALA A 159 -5.42 3.38 27.29
CA ALA A 159 -4.82 4.08 28.42
C ALA A 159 -4.97 5.61 28.30
N ARG A 160 -4.67 6.17 27.12
CA ARG A 160 -4.83 7.60 26.84
C ARG A 160 -6.28 8.07 26.99
N ALA A 161 -7.24 7.29 26.49
CA ALA A 161 -8.65 7.61 26.62
C ALA A 161 -9.10 7.62 28.10
N ALA A 162 -8.62 6.67 28.91
CA ALA A 162 -8.91 6.61 30.34
C ALA A 162 -8.32 7.82 31.09
N ASP A 163 -7.11 8.25 30.75
CA ASP A 163 -6.47 9.43 31.37
C ASP A 163 -7.22 10.72 31.04
N ILE A 164 -7.66 10.89 29.79
CA ILE A 164 -8.50 12.02 29.38
C ILE A 164 -9.81 12.03 30.17
N ALA A 165 -10.49 10.88 30.28
CA ALA A 165 -11.74 10.77 31.02
C ALA A 165 -11.59 11.15 32.50
N ARG A 166 -10.48 10.76 33.15
CA ARG A 166 -10.18 11.15 34.54
C ARG A 166 -9.95 12.65 34.67
N ALA A 167 -9.21 13.26 33.74
CA ALA A 167 -8.95 14.70 33.75
C ALA A 167 -10.25 15.53 33.70
N TYR A 168 -11.24 15.10 32.90
CA TYR A 168 -12.56 15.74 32.85
C TYR A 168 -13.38 15.57 34.13
N GLN A 169 -13.22 14.47 34.85
CA GLN A 169 -13.94 14.22 36.11
C GLN A 169 -13.36 15.00 37.30
N SER A 170 -12.07 15.34 37.28
CA SER A 170 -11.38 16.08 38.35
C SER A 170 -11.43 17.61 38.22
N GLY A 171 -11.92 18.14 37.09
CA GLY A 171 -11.97 19.58 36.80
C GLY A 171 -13.35 20.23 36.93
N GLY A 172 -14.34 19.53 37.52
CA GLY A 172 -15.70 20.01 37.76
C GLY A 172 -15.98 20.33 39.22
#